data_AF-A0AAU5J9R2-F1
#
_entry.id   AF-A0AAU5J9R2-F1
#
_cell.length_a   1.000
_cell.length_b   1.000
_cell.length_c   1.000
_cell.angle_alpha   90.00
_cell.angle_beta   90.00
_cell.angle_gamma   90.00
#
_symmetry.space_group_name_H-M   'P 1'
#
loop_
_entity.id
_entity.type
_entity.pdbx_description
1 polymer ?
#
loop_
_entity_poly.entity_id
_entity_poly.type
_entity_poly.pdbx_seq_one_letter_code
_entity_poly.pdbx_strand_id
1 'polypeptide(L)'
;MAGEERSRASNGSTALTRTPRTRLDQPKDPRRRLLPEYDPEAFGRFSERIARFLGTGRFIVWMTLIIIVWVVWNIFAPEKLRFDEYPFIFLTLMLSLQASYAAPLILLAQNRQDDRDRVTHEQDRAQNERSIADTEYLTREIAALRMGLGEVATRDWIRSELEDLVRDLDDRRTPAGAESDEDR
;
A
#
# COMPACT_ATOMS: atom_id res chain seq x y z
N MET A 1 -60.41 45.75 -53.18
CA MET A 1 -59.84 45.37 -54.48
C MET A 1 -58.42 44.87 -54.25
N ALA A 2 -58.08 43.72 -54.85
CA ALA A 2 -56.76 43.14 -55.21
C ALA A 2 -55.56 43.39 -54.25
N GLY A 3 -54.73 42.42 -53.87
CA GLY A 3 -54.37 41.12 -54.43
C GLY A 3 -53.07 40.67 -53.74
N GLU A 4 -52.36 39.72 -54.36
CA GLU A 4 -51.10 39.05 -53.95
C GLU A 4 -51.29 37.85 -53.00
N GLU A 5 -51.31 36.62 -53.52
CA GLU A 5 -50.15 35.86 -54.01
C GLU A 5 -49.09 35.61 -52.92
N ARG A 6 -49.01 34.37 -52.42
CA ARG A 6 -47.90 33.46 -52.75
C ARG A 6 -47.98 32.16 -51.96
N SER A 7 -48.19 31.11 -52.73
CA SER A 7 -47.79 29.74 -52.52
C SER A 7 -46.43 29.59 -51.82
N ARG A 8 -46.36 28.74 -50.79
CA ARG A 8 -45.36 27.66 -50.84
C ARG A 8 -45.84 26.44 -50.05
N ALA A 9 -45.91 25.35 -50.80
CA ALA A 9 -46.23 24.01 -50.37
C ALA A 9 -45.11 23.40 -49.51
N SER A 10 -45.45 22.23 -48.96
CA SER A 10 -44.57 21.07 -48.79
C SER A 10 -43.63 21.14 -47.57
N ASN A 11 -43.52 20.15 -46.69
CA ASN A 11 -43.71 18.72 -46.89
C ASN A 11 -43.93 18.02 -45.54
N GLY A 12 -44.57 16.86 -45.62
CA GLY A 12 -44.85 15.96 -44.50
C GLY A 12 -43.64 15.66 -43.62
N SER A 13 -43.94 15.41 -42.34
CA SER A 13 -43.03 14.73 -41.44
C SER A 13 -43.85 13.77 -40.61
N THR A 14 -43.91 12.55 -41.14
CA THR A 14 -44.23 11.29 -40.49
C THR A 14 -43.94 11.34 -39.00
N ALA A 15 -44.98 11.20 -38.18
CA ALA A 15 -44.87 11.05 -36.74
C ALA A 15 -44.14 9.73 -36.43
N LEU A 16 -42.82 9.80 -36.32
CA LEU A 16 -42.02 8.72 -35.76
C LEU A 16 -42.25 8.71 -34.24
N THR A 17 -42.95 7.69 -33.77
CA THR A 17 -43.07 7.30 -32.37
C THR A 17 -41.67 7.26 -31.75
N ARG A 18 -41.33 8.30 -30.99
CA ARG A 18 -40.04 8.43 -30.31
C ARG A 18 -40.01 7.45 -29.14
N THR A 19 -39.41 6.29 -29.35
CA THR A 19 -39.11 5.34 -28.25
C THR A 19 -38.25 6.05 -27.21
N PRO A 20 -38.62 6.06 -25.92
CA PRO A 20 -37.83 6.72 -24.89
C PRO A 20 -36.48 6.01 -24.76
N ARG A 21 -35.40 6.69 -25.14
CA ARG A 21 -34.03 6.20 -24.97
C ARG A 21 -33.72 6.22 -23.48
N THR A 22 -33.64 5.05 -22.86
CA THR A 22 -33.14 4.87 -21.49
C THR A 22 -31.75 5.47 -21.38
N ARG A 23 -31.62 6.59 -20.67
CA ARG A 23 -30.33 7.23 -20.40
C ARG A 23 -29.52 6.33 -19.48
N LEU A 24 -28.36 5.88 -19.96
CA LEU A 24 -27.39 5.03 -19.24
C LEU A 24 -26.54 5.81 -18.22
N ASP A 25 -26.83 7.10 -18.05
CA ASP A 25 -26.01 8.06 -17.30
C ASP A 25 -26.52 8.30 -15.87
N GLN A 26 -27.58 7.61 -15.46
CA GLN A 26 -28.02 7.62 -14.06
C GLN A 26 -27.42 6.41 -13.34
N PRO A 27 -26.62 6.62 -12.28
CA PRO A 27 -26.25 5.53 -11.39
C PRO A 27 -27.54 4.96 -10.82
N LYS A 28 -27.84 3.70 -11.17
CA LYS A 28 -28.96 2.95 -10.61
C LYS A 28 -28.84 2.96 -9.09
N ASP A 29 -29.90 3.41 -8.40
CA ASP A 29 -30.02 3.23 -6.96
C ASP A 29 -29.67 1.79 -6.59
N PRO A 30 -28.75 1.56 -5.63
CA PRO A 30 -28.37 0.22 -5.24
C PRO A 30 -29.62 -0.47 -4.71
N ARG A 31 -30.08 -1.48 -5.47
CA ARG A 31 -31.16 -2.37 -5.06
C ARG A 31 -30.85 -2.83 -3.63
N ARG A 32 -31.71 -2.50 -2.67
CA ARG A 32 -31.65 -2.98 -1.29
C ARG A 32 -31.34 -4.48 -1.32
N ARG A 33 -30.08 -4.83 -1.04
CA ARG A 33 -29.64 -6.22 -0.95
C ARG A 33 -30.23 -6.76 0.35
N LEU A 34 -31.14 -7.73 0.22
CA LEU A 34 -31.72 -8.48 1.35
C LEU A 34 -30.76 -9.56 1.90
N LEU A 35 -29.50 -9.53 1.47
CA LEU A 35 -28.48 -10.42 2.00
C LEU A 35 -27.93 -9.78 3.28
N PRO A 36 -27.79 -10.52 4.39
CA PRO A 36 -27.04 -10.05 5.55
C PRO A 36 -25.68 -9.56 5.06
N GLU A 37 -25.39 -8.29 5.30
CA GLU A 37 -24.09 -7.72 4.98
C GLU A 37 -23.07 -8.41 5.89
N TYR A 38 -22.34 -9.36 5.31
CA TYR A 38 -21.21 -9.99 5.97
C TYR A 38 -20.22 -8.87 6.29
N ASP A 39 -20.16 -8.45 7.54
CA ASP A 39 -19.28 -7.37 8.00
C ASP A 39 -17.83 -7.88 8.01
N PRO A 40 -17.02 -7.53 6.99
CA PRO A 40 -15.64 -7.99 6.90
C PRO A 40 -14.76 -7.43 8.03
N GLU A 41 -15.19 -6.35 8.70
CA GLU A 41 -14.45 -5.71 9.78
C GLU A 41 -14.59 -6.47 11.10
N ALA A 42 -15.79 -6.99 11.39
CA ALA A 42 -16.03 -7.85 12.55
C ALA A 42 -15.26 -9.17 12.45
N PHE A 43 -15.31 -9.83 11.29
CA PHE A 43 -14.53 -11.03 11.03
C PHE A 43 -13.04 -10.73 11.05
N GLY A 44 -12.60 -9.60 10.49
CA GLY A 44 -11.20 -9.23 10.45
C GLY A 44 -10.56 -9.06 11.84
N ARG A 45 -11.28 -8.43 12.78
CA ARG A 45 -10.87 -8.29 14.18
C ARG A 45 -10.85 -9.64 14.91
N PHE A 46 -11.82 -10.50 14.63
CA PHE A 46 -11.89 -11.85 15.20
C PHE A 46 -10.71 -12.71 14.72
N SER A 47 -10.45 -12.73 13.41
CA SER A 47 -9.32 -13.46 12.81
C SER A 47 -7.97 -12.96 13.34
N GLU A 48 -7.80 -11.66 13.57
CA GLU A 48 -6.56 -11.11 14.12
C GLU A 48 -6.32 -11.54 15.58
N ARG A 49 -7.40 -11.70 16.35
CA ARG A 49 -7.33 -12.26 17.71
C ARG A 49 -6.99 -13.75 17.68
N ILE A 50 -7.61 -14.50 16.77
CA ILE A 50 -7.31 -15.93 16.55
C ILE A 50 -5.86 -16.11 16.10
N ALA A 51 -5.37 -15.33 15.14
CA ALA A 51 -4.00 -15.43 14.65
C ALA A 51 -2.96 -15.21 15.76
N ARG A 52 -3.15 -14.19 16.61
CA ARG A 52 -2.28 -13.96 17.78
C ARG A 52 -2.38 -15.09 18.81
N PHE A 53 -3.57 -15.68 18.97
CA PHE A 53 -3.80 -16.76 19.92
C PHE A 53 -3.18 -18.09 19.46
N LEU A 54 -3.38 -18.47 18.18
CA LEU A 54 -2.81 -19.69 17.58
C LEU A 54 -1.29 -19.60 17.38
N GLY A 55 -0.75 -18.41 17.09
CA GLY A 55 0.69 -18.20 16.94
C GLY A 55 1.47 -18.25 18.25
N THR A 56 0.80 -18.22 19.40
CA THR A 56 1.45 -18.33 20.71
C THR A 56 1.45 -19.80 21.17
N GLY A 57 2.59 -20.32 21.63
CA GLY A 57 2.71 -21.70 22.18
C GLY A 57 1.77 -22.03 23.35
N ARG A 58 1.09 -21.01 23.89
CA ARG A 58 0.08 -21.09 24.95
C ARG A 58 -1.19 -21.84 24.53
N PHE A 59 -1.53 -21.87 23.23
CA PHE A 59 -2.65 -22.68 22.71
C PHE A 59 -2.40 -24.17 22.90
N ILE A 60 -1.21 -24.63 22.53
CA ILE A 60 -0.80 -26.04 22.65
C ILE A 60 -0.86 -26.47 24.11
N VAL A 61 -0.32 -25.66 25.02
CA VAL A 61 -0.35 -25.94 26.46
C VAL A 61 -1.78 -26.13 26.98
N TRP A 62 -2.71 -25.24 26.62
CA TRP A 62 -4.12 -25.37 27.02
C TRP A 62 -4.80 -26.59 26.42
N MET A 63 -4.56 -26.89 25.14
CA MET A 63 -5.10 -28.09 24.48
C MET A 63 -4.61 -29.37 25.14
N THR A 64 -3.31 -29.47 25.42
CA THR A 64 -2.74 -30.62 26.15
C THR A 64 -3.35 -30.75 27.54
N LEU A 65 -3.53 -29.65 28.27
CA LEU A 65 -4.14 -29.67 29.60
C LEU A 65 -5.57 -30.19 29.57
N ILE A 66 -6.39 -29.76 28.61
CA ILE A 66 -7.77 -30.24 28.44
C ILE A 66 -7.78 -31.75 28.16
N ILE A 67 -6.92 -32.23 27.26
CA ILE A 67 -6.80 -33.67 26.95
C ILE A 67 -6.40 -34.46 28.20
N ILE A 68 -5.39 -33.98 28.95
CA ILE A 68 -4.94 -34.63 30.19
C ILE A 68 -6.08 -34.68 31.20
N VAL A 69 -6.78 -33.56 31.43
CA VAL A 69 -7.91 -33.50 32.37
C VAL A 69 -9.02 -34.47 31.95
N TRP A 70 -9.33 -34.57 30.65
CA TRP A 70 -10.33 -35.51 30.14
C TRP A 70 -9.94 -36.97 30.39
N VAL A 71 -8.68 -37.32 30.09
CA VAL A 71 -8.16 -38.68 30.28
C VAL A 71 -8.14 -39.03 31.77
N VAL A 72 -7.62 -38.14 32.62
CA VAL A 72 -7.60 -38.30 34.09
C VAL A 72 -9.02 -38.47 34.62
N TRP A 73 -9.97 -37.63 34.19
CA TRP A 73 -11.36 -37.74 34.61
C TRP A 73 -11.94 -39.11 34.25
N ASN A 74 -11.76 -39.59 33.02
CA ASN A 74 -12.32 -40.88 32.58
C ASN A 74 -11.62 -42.12 33.15
N ILE A 75 -10.37 -42.00 33.61
CA ILE A 75 -9.64 -43.07 34.31
C ILE A 75 -10.05 -43.16 35.78
N PHE A 76 -10.10 -42.01 36.48
CA PHE A 76 -10.35 -41.98 37.93
C PHE A 76 -11.83 -41.85 38.30
N ALA A 77 -12.72 -41.54 37.35
CA ALA A 77 -14.15 -41.51 37.61
C ALA A 77 -14.69 -42.91 37.95
N PRO A 78 -15.65 -43.02 38.90
CA PRO A 78 -16.37 -44.26 39.16
C PRO A 78 -17.07 -44.78 37.90
N GLU A 79 -17.21 -46.10 37.72
CA GLU A 79 -17.83 -46.73 36.53
C GLU A 79 -19.17 -46.13 36.09
N LYS A 80 -19.95 -45.60 37.04
CA LYS A 80 -21.25 -44.96 36.79
C LYS A 80 -21.17 -43.57 36.16
N LEU A 81 -20.00 -42.92 36.20
CA LEU A 81 -19.74 -41.56 35.72
C LEU A 81 -18.67 -41.52 34.61
N ARG A 82 -18.13 -42.67 34.22
CA ARG A 82 -17.18 -42.79 33.11
C ARG A 82 -17.97 -42.58 31.81
N PHE A 83 -17.73 -41.45 31.18
CA PHE A 83 -18.41 -41.06 29.95
C PHE A 83 -17.72 -41.65 28.71
N ASP A 84 -16.40 -41.85 28.79
CA ASP A 84 -15.53 -42.25 27.69
C ASP A 84 -14.45 -43.23 28.17
N GLU A 85 -14.78 -44.52 28.18
CA GLU A 85 -13.87 -45.60 28.57
C GLU A 85 -12.84 -45.93 27.47
N TYR A 86 -11.68 -46.48 27.83
CA TYR A 86 -10.64 -46.87 26.88
C TYR A 86 -11.24 -47.76 25.78
N PRO A 87 -11.18 -47.36 24.49
CA PRO A 87 -10.15 -46.54 23.84
C PRO A 87 -10.46 -45.03 23.62
N PHE A 88 -11.32 -44.40 24.42
CA PHE A 88 -11.67 -42.97 24.32
C PHE A 88 -12.31 -42.57 22.97
N ILE A 89 -13.43 -43.21 22.63
CA ILE A 89 -14.12 -42.98 21.35
C ILE A 89 -14.63 -41.55 21.21
N PHE A 90 -15.13 -40.94 22.29
CA PHE A 90 -15.66 -39.58 22.25
C PHE A 90 -14.56 -38.55 22.05
N LEU A 91 -13.44 -38.69 22.77
CA LEU A 91 -12.28 -37.83 22.56
C LEU A 91 -11.77 -37.94 21.12
N THR A 92 -11.71 -39.15 20.57
CA THR A 92 -11.28 -39.38 19.18
C THR A 92 -12.22 -38.73 18.17
N LEU A 93 -13.54 -38.88 18.35
CA LEU A 93 -14.56 -38.24 17.50
C LEU A 93 -14.50 -36.71 17.59
N MET A 94 -14.27 -36.17 18.78
CA MET A 94 -14.15 -34.72 18.96
C MET A 94 -12.89 -34.17 18.29
N LEU A 95 -11.75 -34.85 18.41
CA LEU A 95 -10.51 -34.46 17.75
C LEU A 95 -10.61 -34.55 16.22
N SER A 96 -11.27 -35.57 15.68
CA SER A 96 -11.46 -35.70 14.23
C SER A 96 -12.38 -34.60 13.69
N LEU A 97 -13.46 -34.28 14.41
CA LEU A 97 -14.32 -33.14 14.10
C LEU A 97 -13.56 -31.81 14.18
N GLN A 98 -12.74 -31.63 15.23
CA GLN A 98 -11.92 -30.43 15.40
C GLN A 98 -11.01 -30.22 14.19
N ALA A 99 -10.30 -31.25 13.75
CA ALA A 99 -9.44 -31.18 12.57
C ALA A 99 -10.24 -30.83 11.30
N SER A 100 -11.42 -31.44 11.12
CA SER A 100 -12.29 -31.20 9.96
C SER A 100 -12.81 -29.77 9.89
N TYR A 101 -13.18 -29.16 11.02
CA TYR A 101 -13.66 -27.78 11.06
C TYR A 101 -12.53 -26.75 11.11
N ALA A 102 -11.33 -27.12 11.58
CA ALA A 102 -10.17 -26.24 11.56
C ALA A 102 -9.73 -25.92 10.13
N ALA A 103 -9.74 -26.89 9.21
CA ALA A 103 -9.33 -26.71 7.82
C ALA A 103 -10.05 -25.54 7.10
N PRO A 104 -11.39 -25.47 7.04
CA PRO A 104 -12.08 -24.36 6.39
C PRO A 104 -11.88 -23.03 7.12
N LEU A 105 -11.77 -23.03 8.45
CA LEU A 105 -11.48 -21.81 9.22
C LEU A 105 -10.09 -21.25 8.90
N ILE A 106 -9.11 -22.14 8.78
CA ILE A 106 -7.74 -21.80 8.38
C ILE A 106 -7.73 -21.26 6.95
N LEU A 107 -8.44 -21.91 6.02
CA LEU A 107 -8.55 -21.44 4.62
C LEU A 107 -9.17 -20.04 4.53
N LEU A 108 -10.23 -19.75 5.31
CA LEU A 108 -10.82 -18.41 5.35
C LEU A 108 -9.86 -17.38 5.97
N ALA A 109 -9.08 -17.77 6.98
CA ALA A 109 -8.07 -16.90 7.57
C ALA A 109 -6.91 -16.62 6.59
N GLN A 110 -6.50 -17.64 5.83
CA GLN A 110 -5.43 -17.58 4.83
C GLN A 110 -5.83 -16.71 3.63
N ASN A 111 -7.01 -16.91 3.02
CA ASN A 111 -7.46 -16.08 1.88
C ASN A 111 -7.39 -14.57 2.20
N ARG A 112 -7.68 -14.19 3.44
CA ARG A 112 -7.64 -12.79 3.89
C ARG A 112 -6.22 -12.30 4.19
N GLN A 113 -5.31 -13.18 4.61
CA GLN A 113 -3.89 -12.85 4.71
C GLN A 113 -3.33 -12.64 3.31
N ASP A 114 -3.60 -13.53 2.37
CA ASP A 114 -3.17 -13.46 0.99
C ASP A 114 -3.66 -12.17 0.29
N ASP A 115 -4.91 -11.76 0.54
CA ASP A 115 -5.44 -10.49 0.02
C ASP A 115 -4.69 -9.25 0.55
N ARG A 116 -4.35 -9.23 1.85
CA ARG A 116 -3.55 -8.14 2.45
C ARG A 116 -2.11 -8.15 1.94
N ASP A 117 -1.52 -9.34 1.84
CA ASP A 117 -0.15 -9.52 1.38
C ASP A 117 -0.04 -9.09 -0.09
N ARG A 118 -1.04 -9.39 -0.91
CA ARG A 118 -1.11 -8.90 -2.29
C ARG A 118 -1.10 -7.37 -2.38
N VAL A 119 -1.94 -6.69 -1.59
CA VAL A 119 -1.99 -5.21 -1.59
C VAL A 119 -0.65 -4.62 -1.13
N THR A 120 -0.06 -5.20 -0.08
CA THR A 120 1.25 -4.79 0.44
C THR A 120 2.33 -4.97 -0.64
N HIS A 121 2.34 -6.11 -1.33
CA HIS A 121 3.29 -6.36 -2.42
C HIS A 121 3.10 -5.43 -3.63
N GLU A 122 1.88 -5.05 -3.97
CA GLU A 122 1.61 -4.07 -5.05
C GLU A 122 2.10 -2.68 -4.65
N GLN A 123 1.92 -2.28 -3.38
CA GLN A 123 2.42 -1.01 -2.84
C GLN A 123 3.95 -0.96 -2.79
N ASP A 124 4.59 -2.03 -2.30
CA ASP A 124 6.05 -2.14 -2.24
C ASP A 124 6.68 -2.05 -3.64
N ARG A 125 6.06 -2.68 -4.64
CA ARG A 125 6.51 -2.54 -6.04
C ARG A 125 6.44 -1.10 -6.52
N ALA A 126 5.30 -0.42 -6.33
CA ALA A 126 5.14 0.97 -6.73
C ALA A 126 6.12 1.90 -5.98
N GLN A 127 6.38 1.63 -4.70
CA GLN A 127 7.35 2.40 -3.91
C GLN A 127 8.78 2.15 -4.40
N ASN A 128 9.14 0.91 -4.73
CA ASN A 128 10.44 0.55 -5.26
C ASN A 128 10.69 1.21 -6.63
N GLU A 129 9.71 1.21 -7.52
CA GLU A 129 9.79 1.91 -8.82
C GLU A 129 10.05 3.41 -8.62
N ARG A 130 9.34 4.05 -7.68
CA ARG A 130 9.58 5.47 -7.32
C ARG A 130 10.97 5.68 -6.74
N SER A 131 11.42 4.80 -5.86
CA SER A 131 12.76 4.88 -5.25
C SER A 131 13.87 4.76 -6.30
N ILE A 132 13.70 3.90 -7.31
CA ILE A 132 14.64 3.78 -8.43
C ILE A 132 14.65 5.08 -9.23
N ALA A 133 13.47 5.62 -9.57
CA ALA A 133 13.36 6.88 -10.30
C ALA A 133 13.98 8.07 -9.54
N ASP A 134 13.75 8.17 -8.24
CA ASP A 134 14.36 9.20 -7.39
C ASP A 134 15.88 9.05 -7.32
N THR A 135 16.38 7.80 -7.25
CA THR A 135 17.83 7.53 -7.28
C THR A 135 18.45 7.91 -8.62
N GLU A 136 17.78 7.60 -9.73
CA GLU A 136 18.23 8.01 -11.07
C GLU A 136 18.22 9.53 -11.23
N TYR A 137 17.18 10.20 -10.71
CA TYR A 137 17.08 11.66 -10.72
C TYR A 137 18.21 12.30 -9.92
N LEU A 138 18.41 11.86 -8.67
CA LEU A 138 19.50 12.34 -7.82
C LEU A 138 20.87 12.08 -8.44
N THR A 139 21.08 10.92 -9.07
CA THR A 139 22.35 10.59 -9.74
C THR A 139 22.59 11.54 -10.92
N ARG A 140 21.55 11.84 -11.71
CA ARG A 140 21.65 12.81 -12.80
C ARG A 140 21.90 14.22 -12.29
N GLU A 141 21.24 14.62 -11.21
CA GLU A 141 21.42 15.94 -10.59
C GLU A 141 22.83 16.10 -10.01
N ILE A 142 23.36 15.07 -9.35
CA ILE A 142 24.74 15.04 -8.85
C ILE A 142 25.74 15.10 -10.01
N ALA A 143 25.48 14.40 -11.11
CA ALA A 143 26.32 14.47 -12.31
C ALA A 143 26.32 15.88 -12.91
N ALA A 144 25.15 16.53 -13.00
CA ALA A 144 25.04 17.90 -13.48
C ALA A 144 25.73 18.90 -12.53
N LEU A 145 25.53 18.75 -11.22
CA LEU A 145 26.21 19.55 -10.20
C LEU A 145 27.73 19.37 -10.26
N ARG A 146 28.21 18.14 -10.45
CA ARG A 146 29.64 17.85 -10.63
C ARG A 146 30.21 18.51 -11.88
N MET A 147 29.48 18.53 -13.00
CA MET A 147 29.92 19.22 -14.22
C MET A 147 29.97 20.74 -14.00
N GLY A 148 28.92 21.33 -13.43
CA GLY A 148 28.88 22.77 -13.14
C GLY A 148 29.96 23.20 -12.13
N LEU A 149 30.20 22.43 -11.07
CA LEU A 149 31.31 22.69 -10.14
C LEU A 149 32.67 22.43 -10.79
N GLY A 150 32.79 21.43 -11.67
CA GLY A 150 34.03 21.15 -12.40
C GLY A 150 34.45 22.28 -13.34
N GLU A 151 33.48 22.98 -13.95
CA GLU A 151 33.75 24.14 -14.79
C GLU A 151 34.15 25.37 -13.97
N VAL A 152 33.48 25.64 -12.84
CA VAL A 152 33.71 26.84 -12.02
C VAL A 152 34.91 26.70 -11.08
N ALA A 153 35.23 25.49 -10.61
CA ALA A 153 36.36 25.21 -9.71
C ALA A 153 37.58 24.64 -10.47
N THR A 154 37.83 25.08 -11.70
CA THR A 154 39.07 24.70 -12.39
C THR A 154 40.25 25.25 -11.59
N ARG A 155 41.28 24.42 -11.35
CA ARG A 155 42.49 24.77 -10.57
C ARG A 155 43.10 26.11 -10.97
N ASP A 156 43.02 26.44 -12.25
CA ASP A 156 43.57 27.68 -12.81
C ASP A 156 42.74 28.90 -12.43
N TRP A 157 41.40 28.78 -12.31
CA TRP A 157 40.53 29.87 -11.83
C TRP A 157 40.73 30.13 -10.33
N ILE A 158 40.76 29.07 -9.52
CA ILE A 158 41.04 29.19 -8.07
C ILE A 158 42.43 29.79 -7.86
N ARG A 159 43.41 29.43 -8.70
CA ARG A 159 44.75 29.99 -8.67
C ARG A 159 44.76 31.46 -9.05
N SER A 160 44.10 31.85 -10.14
CA SER A 160 44.06 33.25 -10.55
C SER A 160 43.35 34.12 -9.52
N GLU A 161 42.26 33.63 -8.92
CA GLU A 161 41.52 34.38 -7.90
C GLU A 161 42.33 34.52 -6.60
N LEU A 162 43.07 33.47 -6.20
CA LEU A 162 44.02 33.55 -5.09
C LEU A 162 45.18 34.49 -5.38
N GLU A 163 45.73 34.48 -6.60
CA GLU A 163 46.79 35.41 -7.01
C GLU A 163 46.28 36.86 -7.01
N ASP A 164 45.10 37.13 -7.54
CA ASP A 164 44.49 38.46 -7.51
C ASP A 164 44.20 38.93 -6.08
N LEU A 165 43.68 38.07 -5.21
CA LEU A 165 43.48 38.39 -3.79
C LEU A 165 44.81 38.66 -3.06
N VAL A 166 45.86 37.88 -3.33
CA VAL A 166 47.20 38.10 -2.77
C VAL A 166 47.77 39.41 -3.27
N ARG A 167 47.59 39.73 -4.55
CA ARG A 167 48.07 40.97 -5.17
C ARG A 167 47.36 42.20 -4.61
N ASP A 168 46.04 42.16 -4.44
CA ASP A 168 45.28 43.26 -3.81
C ASP A 168 45.73 43.49 -2.35
N LEU A 169 46.09 42.44 -1.62
CA LEU A 169 46.67 42.53 -0.28
C LEU A 169 48.06 43.16 -0.27
N ASP A 170 48.90 42.88 -1.26
CA ASP A 170 50.27 43.42 -1.38
C ASP A 170 50.26 44.89 -1.85
N ASP A 171 49.36 45.24 -2.76
CA ASP A 171 49.12 46.62 -3.19
C ASP A 171 48.58 47.47 -2.02
N ARG A 172 47.69 46.91 -1.18
CA ARG A 172 47.25 47.56 0.07
C ARG A 172 48.34 47.67 1.12
N ARG A 173 49.35 46.80 1.08
CA ARG A 173 50.53 46.84 1.96
C ARG A 173 51.60 47.81 1.47
N THR A 174 51.54 48.20 0.19
CA THR A 174 52.46 49.15 -0.45
C THR A 174 51.81 50.51 -0.74
N PRO A 175 51.43 51.32 0.27
CA PRO A 175 51.37 52.76 0.09
C PRO A 175 52.71 53.37 0.54
N ALA A 176 53.28 54.24 -0.31
CA ALA A 176 54.41 55.12 -0.06
C ALA A 176 55.82 54.48 -0.08
N GLY A 177 56.54 54.64 -1.20
CA GLY A 177 57.97 54.33 -1.22
C GLY A 177 58.76 54.56 -2.50
N ALA A 178 58.18 55.08 -3.59
CA ALA A 178 58.93 55.30 -4.83
C ALA A 178 58.56 56.61 -5.53
N GLU A 179 58.74 57.72 -4.81
CA GLU A 179 59.04 59.02 -5.41
C GLU A 179 60.46 59.38 -4.98
N SER A 180 61.47 58.99 -5.75
CA SER A 180 62.77 59.66 -5.81
C SER A 180 63.73 58.92 -6.73
N ASP A 181 64.43 59.72 -7.53
CA ASP A 181 65.70 59.44 -8.21
C ASP A 181 65.61 58.64 -9.52
N GLU A 182 66.22 59.06 -10.62
CA GLU A 182 67.11 60.19 -10.84
C GLU A 182 67.18 60.48 -12.34
N ASP A 183 67.13 61.76 -12.65
CA ASP A 183 67.44 62.38 -13.94
C ASP A 183 68.92 62.08 -14.31
N ARG A 184 69.17 61.45 -15.47
CA ARG A 184 70.41 61.68 -16.23
C ARG A 184 70.37 61.22 -17.68
#